data_AF-A0A9D9D802-F1
#
_entry.id   AF-A0A9D9D802-F1
#
_cell.length_a   1.000
_cell.length_b   1.000
_cell.length_c   1.000
_cell.angle_alpha   90.00
_cell.angle_beta   90.00
_cell.angle_gamma   90.00
#
_symmetry.space_group_name_H-M   'P 1'
#
loop_
_entity.id
_entity.type
_entity.pdbx_description
1 polymer ?
#
loop_
_entity_poly.entity_id
_entity_poly.type
_entity_poly.pdbx_seq_one_letter_code
_entity_poly.pdbx_strand_id
1 'polypeptide(L)'
;MEQEINNAIDTLNKSRKIRLFLLVLFIVLASVFGAGGFGLGIFVTIAQDNINTATKIVLIVFAPLSFFCLLPTFIFLSIRQVIKYRERFFQTLSPILKGDYYEEFNYRFKVDLSKMRADLSKCAKKIPDPISASYYEGKIDGFNFRSFGFERNISLIQAYKKQEKKNYHPKGRYIEFDLNKTNEHELLIERKNKFSLFNKVNLPNEAISESIKFNELYKVTSDAEPYVTLQILSTPLIYGIIELHEMYKGYVSAYFKKDKACFYFDYYVTDFYYSLAKKVDYNYVMQFKQEVLLPYNLFKLLYIEYYSHTL
;
A
#
# COMPACT_ATOMS: atom_id res chain seq x y z
N MET A 1 23.88 6.77 -11.49
CA MET A 1 22.57 7.13 -10.92
C MET A 1 21.69 7.93 -11.89
N GLU A 2 22.00 9.18 -12.27
CA GLU A 2 21.09 9.99 -13.11
C GLU A 2 20.85 9.39 -14.49
N GLN A 3 21.91 8.92 -15.16
CA GLN A 3 21.80 8.24 -16.46
C GLN A 3 20.99 6.93 -16.37
N GLU A 4 21.12 6.18 -15.28
CA GLU A 4 20.36 4.94 -15.04
C GLU A 4 18.87 5.23 -14.81
N ILE A 5 18.56 6.32 -14.07
CA ILE A 5 17.20 6.80 -13.89
C ILE A 5 16.59 7.20 -15.23
N ASN A 6 17.33 7.94 -16.07
CA ASN A 6 16.82 8.35 -17.40
C ASN A 6 16.56 7.14 -18.30
N ASN A 7 17.48 6.17 -18.35
CA ASN A 7 17.28 4.92 -19.08
C ASN A 7 16.06 4.12 -18.56
N ALA A 8 15.86 4.10 -17.24
CA ALA A 8 14.69 3.48 -16.61
C ALA A 8 13.39 4.20 -16.99
N ILE A 9 13.38 5.54 -16.98
CA ILE A 9 12.23 6.36 -17.38
C ILE A 9 11.80 6.04 -18.82
N ASP A 10 12.75 5.96 -19.75
CA ASP A 10 12.47 5.65 -21.16
C ASP A 10 11.90 4.23 -21.32
N THR A 11 12.53 3.26 -20.65
CA THR A 11 12.07 1.86 -20.64
C THR A 11 10.65 1.75 -20.08
N LEU A 12 10.37 2.43 -18.98
CA LEU A 12 9.06 2.42 -18.34
C LEU A 12 8.01 3.13 -19.19
N ASN A 13 8.33 4.24 -19.85
CA ASN A 13 7.42 4.92 -20.76
C ASN A 13 7.10 4.08 -22.00
N LYS A 14 8.07 3.34 -22.55
CA LYS A 14 7.83 2.39 -23.64
C LYS A 14 6.87 1.27 -23.20
N SER A 15 7.12 0.69 -22.02
CA SER A 15 6.23 -0.33 -21.43
C SER A 15 4.83 0.23 -21.16
N ARG A 16 4.75 1.45 -20.61
CA ARG A 16 3.50 2.16 -20.31
C ARG A 16 2.64 2.33 -21.55
N LYS A 17 3.21 2.82 -22.66
CA LYS A 17 2.48 3.02 -23.93
C LYS A 17 1.85 1.73 -24.43
N ILE A 18 2.64 0.65 -24.49
CA ILE A 18 2.16 -0.67 -24.95
C ILE A 18 1.04 -1.18 -24.05
N ARG A 19 1.22 -1.11 -22.73
CA ARG A 19 0.23 -1.60 -21.77
C ARG A 19 -1.03 -0.75 -21.73
N LEU A 20 -0.92 0.56 -21.91
CA LEU A 20 -2.07 1.47 -22.04
C LEU A 20 -2.85 1.15 -23.31
N PHE A 21 -2.17 0.94 -24.44
CA PHE A 21 -2.81 0.49 -25.67
C PHE A 21 -3.57 -0.83 -25.48
N LEU A 22 -2.92 -1.83 -24.88
CA LEU A 22 -3.55 -3.13 -24.61
C LEU A 22 -4.72 -3.00 -23.61
N LEU A 23 -4.59 -2.16 -22.58
CA LEU A 23 -5.67 -1.88 -21.64
C LEU A 23 -6.90 -1.35 -22.37
N VAL A 24 -6.73 -0.31 -23.20
CA VAL A 24 -7.82 0.29 -23.97
C VAL A 24 -8.39 -0.70 -24.97
N LEU A 25 -7.53 -1.44 -25.70
CA LEU A 25 -7.96 -2.48 -26.63
C LEU A 25 -8.85 -3.53 -25.95
N PHE A 26 -8.46 -4.04 -24.79
CA PHE A 26 -9.25 -5.04 -24.06
C PHE A 26 -10.55 -4.46 -23.50
N ILE A 27 -10.57 -3.20 -23.08
CA ILE A 27 -11.82 -2.53 -22.68
C ILE A 27 -12.77 -2.42 -23.88
N VAL A 28 -12.26 -1.99 -25.05
CA VAL A 28 -13.07 -1.91 -26.27
C VAL A 28 -13.61 -3.28 -26.68
N LEU A 29 -12.76 -4.31 -26.69
CA LEU A 29 -13.19 -5.69 -26.99
C LEU A 29 -14.23 -6.19 -25.98
N ALA A 30 -14.02 -5.96 -24.68
CA ALA A 30 -14.98 -6.28 -23.63
C ALA A 30 -16.34 -5.61 -23.91
N SER A 31 -16.35 -4.32 -24.25
CA SER A 31 -17.57 -3.59 -24.60
C SER A 31 -18.26 -4.15 -25.85
N VAL A 32 -17.50 -4.43 -26.92
CA VAL A 32 -18.05 -5.00 -28.17
C VAL A 32 -18.66 -6.37 -27.94
N PHE A 33 -17.95 -7.29 -27.27
CA PHE A 33 -18.46 -8.64 -26.99
C PHE A 33 -19.56 -8.65 -25.92
N GLY A 34 -19.49 -7.76 -24.93
CA GLY A 34 -20.53 -7.61 -23.91
C GLY A 34 -21.83 -7.10 -24.51
N ALA A 35 -21.79 -5.95 -25.20
CA ALA A 35 -22.97 -5.36 -25.84
C ALA A 35 -23.48 -6.23 -27.00
N GLY A 36 -22.57 -6.78 -27.81
CA GLY A 36 -22.91 -7.68 -28.90
C GLY A 36 -23.53 -8.98 -28.41
N GLY A 37 -22.93 -9.66 -27.42
CA GLY A 37 -23.47 -10.88 -26.84
C GLY A 37 -24.85 -10.67 -26.21
N PHE A 38 -25.03 -9.57 -25.47
CA PHE A 38 -26.32 -9.21 -24.88
C PHE A 38 -27.38 -8.88 -25.94
N GLY A 39 -27.03 -8.06 -26.93
CA GLY A 39 -27.93 -7.68 -28.02
C GLY A 39 -28.35 -8.86 -28.89
N LEU A 40 -27.44 -9.77 -29.20
CA LEU A 40 -27.75 -11.01 -29.92
C LEU A 40 -28.69 -11.91 -29.11
N GLY A 41 -28.54 -11.98 -27.79
CA GLY A 41 -29.46 -12.71 -26.91
C GLY A 41 -30.88 -12.13 -26.93
N ILE A 42 -31.02 -10.81 -26.87
CA ILE A 42 -32.32 -10.14 -27.01
C ILE A 42 -32.92 -10.38 -28.39
N PHE A 43 -32.12 -10.23 -29.45
CA PHE A 43 -32.58 -10.42 -30.82
C PHE A 43 -33.14 -11.82 -31.06
N VAL A 44 -32.46 -12.87 -30.56
CA VAL A 44 -32.96 -14.25 -30.63
C VAL A 44 -34.30 -14.42 -29.93
N THR A 45 -34.49 -13.73 -28.80
CA THR A 45 -35.72 -13.82 -27.99
C THR A 45 -36.90 -13.15 -28.70
N ILE A 46 -36.66 -12.03 -29.39
CA ILE A 46 -37.71 -11.25 -30.07
C ILE A 46 -38.03 -11.83 -31.45
N ALA A 47 -37.03 -12.21 -32.23
CA ALA A 47 -37.20 -12.67 -33.61
C ALA A 47 -37.34 -14.20 -33.72
N GLN A 48 -37.81 -14.85 -32.65
CA GLN A 48 -37.79 -16.30 -32.47
C GLN A 48 -38.49 -17.09 -33.59
N ASP A 49 -39.51 -16.50 -34.21
CA ASP A 49 -40.36 -17.13 -35.23
C ASP A 49 -39.93 -16.82 -36.68
N ASN A 50 -39.03 -15.85 -36.88
CA ASN A 50 -38.63 -15.34 -38.21
C ASN A 50 -37.22 -15.78 -38.65
N ILE A 51 -36.53 -16.58 -37.83
CA ILE A 51 -35.14 -17.00 -38.07
C ILE A 51 -35.09 -18.50 -38.30
N ASN A 52 -34.35 -18.94 -39.32
CA ASN A 52 -34.15 -20.37 -39.55
C ASN A 52 -33.44 -21.06 -38.36
N THR A 53 -33.68 -22.36 -38.19
CA THR A 53 -33.17 -23.13 -37.04
C THR A 53 -31.65 -23.09 -36.91
N ALA A 54 -30.91 -23.12 -38.03
CA ALA A 54 -29.45 -23.07 -38.03
C ALA A 54 -28.90 -21.75 -37.48
N THR A 55 -29.45 -20.61 -37.92
CA THR A 55 -29.05 -19.27 -37.46
C THR A 55 -29.43 -19.07 -36.00
N LYS A 56 -30.60 -19.58 -35.59
CA LYS A 56 -31.03 -19.56 -34.19
C LYS A 56 -30.05 -20.30 -33.28
N ILE A 57 -29.60 -21.49 -33.67
CA ILE A 57 -28.59 -22.27 -32.91
C ILE A 57 -27.27 -21.49 -32.82
N VAL A 58 -26.77 -20.96 -33.94
CA VAL A 58 -25.52 -20.18 -33.95
C VAL A 58 -25.62 -18.99 -33.00
N LEU A 59 -26.71 -18.23 -33.04
CA LEU A 59 -26.91 -17.06 -32.17
C LEU A 59 -27.08 -17.43 -30.69
N ILE A 60 -27.79 -18.51 -30.38
CA ILE A 60 -27.95 -19.04 -29.02
C ILE A 60 -26.62 -19.51 -28.43
N VAL A 61 -25.67 -19.96 -29.25
CA VAL A 61 -24.34 -20.36 -28.78
C VAL A 61 -23.39 -19.15 -28.69
N PHE A 62 -23.40 -18.26 -29.69
CA PHE A 62 -22.50 -17.11 -29.72
C PHE A 62 -22.83 -16.04 -28.67
N ALA A 63 -24.11 -15.81 -28.35
CA ALA A 63 -24.51 -14.81 -27.37
C ALA A 63 -23.98 -15.12 -25.95
N PRO A 64 -24.17 -16.33 -25.39
CA PRO A 64 -23.59 -16.72 -24.10
C PRO A 64 -22.06 -16.78 -24.13
N LEU A 65 -21.44 -17.29 -25.18
CA LEU A 65 -19.96 -17.32 -25.27
C LEU A 65 -19.37 -15.90 -25.24
N SER A 66 -19.99 -14.96 -25.97
CA SER A 66 -19.55 -13.57 -26.00
C SER A 66 -19.70 -12.89 -24.64
N PHE A 67 -20.83 -13.12 -23.96
CA PHE A 67 -21.15 -12.45 -22.71
C PHE A 67 -20.53 -13.11 -21.46
N PHE A 68 -20.53 -14.43 -21.36
CA PHE A 68 -20.04 -15.15 -20.18
C PHE A 68 -18.59 -15.60 -20.28
N CYS A 69 -18.03 -15.73 -21.49
CA CYS A 69 -16.63 -16.13 -21.65
C CYS A 69 -15.75 -14.98 -22.11
N LEU A 70 -16.06 -14.34 -23.24
CA LEU A 70 -15.19 -13.32 -23.84
C LEU A 70 -15.14 -12.03 -23.02
N LEU A 71 -16.30 -11.49 -22.61
CA LEU A 71 -16.37 -10.27 -21.80
C LEU A 71 -15.54 -10.39 -20.50
N PRO A 72 -15.74 -11.39 -19.62
CA PRO A 72 -14.91 -11.55 -18.41
C PRO A 72 -13.43 -11.75 -18.73
N THR A 73 -13.11 -12.47 -19.81
CA THR A 73 -11.72 -12.67 -20.25
C THR A 73 -11.04 -11.35 -20.56
N PHE A 74 -11.69 -10.48 -21.35
CA PHE A 74 -11.12 -9.18 -21.69
C PHE A 74 -11.06 -8.22 -20.51
N ILE A 75 -12.05 -8.24 -19.61
CA ILE A 75 -11.98 -7.50 -18.33
C ILE A 75 -10.75 -7.96 -17.53
N PHE A 76 -10.56 -9.27 -17.37
CA PHE A 76 -9.40 -9.82 -16.66
C PHE A 76 -8.07 -9.43 -17.33
N LEU A 77 -7.99 -9.52 -18.66
CA LEU A 77 -6.81 -9.11 -19.42
C LEU A 77 -6.50 -7.61 -19.27
N SER A 78 -7.52 -6.76 -19.15
CA SER A 78 -7.37 -5.33 -18.90
C SER A 78 -6.74 -5.06 -17.52
N ILE A 79 -7.27 -5.69 -16.46
CA ILE A 79 -6.73 -5.59 -15.08
C ILE A 79 -5.28 -6.10 -15.05
N ARG A 80 -5.00 -7.19 -15.77
CA ARG A 80 -3.65 -7.77 -15.87
C ARG A 80 -2.63 -6.79 -16.45
N GLN A 81 -3.01 -5.86 -17.34
CA GLN A 81 -2.07 -4.86 -17.87
C GLN A 81 -1.63 -3.86 -16.79
N VAL A 82 -2.55 -3.44 -15.93
CA VAL A 82 -2.24 -2.55 -14.80
C VAL A 82 -1.28 -3.25 -13.85
N ILE A 83 -1.59 -4.49 -13.47
CA ILE A 83 -0.76 -5.30 -12.55
C ILE A 83 0.66 -5.47 -13.12
N LYS A 84 0.78 -5.94 -14.37
CA LYS A 84 2.09 -6.14 -14.99
C LYS A 84 2.88 -4.83 -15.16
N TYR A 85 2.21 -3.68 -15.33
CA TYR A 85 2.89 -2.39 -15.36
C TYR A 85 3.46 -2.04 -13.99
N ARG A 86 2.67 -2.20 -12.93
CA ARG A 86 3.11 -1.96 -11.55
C ARG A 86 4.31 -2.85 -11.21
N GLU A 87 4.21 -4.15 -11.50
CA GLU A 87 5.30 -5.12 -11.35
C GLU A 87 6.57 -4.64 -12.06
N ARG A 88 6.46 -4.24 -13.33
CA ARG A 88 7.61 -3.77 -14.11
C ARG A 88 8.17 -2.45 -13.57
N PHE A 89 7.32 -1.54 -13.13
CA PHE A 89 7.72 -0.25 -12.54
C PHE A 89 8.58 -0.46 -11.31
N PHE A 90 8.10 -1.28 -10.37
CA PHE A 90 8.86 -1.71 -9.20
C PHE A 90 10.17 -2.39 -9.57
N GLN A 91 10.11 -3.41 -10.43
CA GLN A 91 11.28 -4.18 -10.88
C GLN A 91 12.39 -3.32 -11.47
N THR A 92 12.01 -2.26 -12.18
CA THR A 92 12.98 -1.39 -12.86
C THR A 92 13.57 -0.35 -11.91
N LEU A 93 12.75 0.27 -11.05
CA LEU A 93 13.19 1.41 -10.24
C LEU A 93 13.66 1.05 -8.84
N SER A 94 13.05 0.07 -8.17
CA SER A 94 13.42 -0.27 -6.78
C SER A 94 14.90 -0.61 -6.61
N PRO A 95 15.56 -1.39 -7.49
CA PRO A 95 16.99 -1.66 -7.36
C PRO A 95 17.87 -0.42 -7.52
N ILE A 96 17.45 0.55 -8.34
CA ILE A 96 18.19 1.80 -8.57
C ILE A 96 18.01 2.73 -7.37
N LEU A 97 16.77 2.83 -6.87
CA LEU A 97 16.39 3.80 -5.85
C LEU A 97 16.70 3.34 -4.42
N LYS A 98 16.86 2.03 -4.18
CA LYS A 98 17.24 1.52 -2.85
C LYS A 98 18.62 2.02 -2.42
N GLY A 99 19.50 2.36 -3.36
CA GLY A 99 20.89 2.75 -3.11
C GLY A 99 21.58 1.88 -2.05
N ASP A 100 22.33 2.55 -1.18
CA ASP A 100 23.03 2.00 -0.02
C ASP A 100 22.22 2.12 1.28
N TYR A 101 20.94 2.49 1.19
CA TYR A 101 20.06 2.65 2.36
C TYR A 101 19.67 1.31 2.98
N TYR A 102 19.84 0.22 2.25
CA TYR A 102 19.41 -1.12 2.65
C TYR A 102 20.53 -2.13 2.37
N GLU A 103 20.90 -2.91 3.40
CA GLU A 103 21.80 -4.06 3.26
C GLU A 103 21.17 -5.12 2.37
N GLU A 104 19.90 -5.43 2.66
CA GLU A 104 19.05 -6.31 1.87
C GLU A 104 17.74 -5.59 1.57
N PHE A 105 17.27 -5.68 0.32
CA PHE A 105 15.99 -5.12 -0.08
C PHE A 105 15.35 -6.00 -1.14
N ASN A 106 14.40 -6.80 -0.70
CA ASN A 106 13.57 -7.63 -1.55
C ASN A 106 12.18 -7.01 -1.62
N TYR A 107 11.61 -7.03 -2.83
CA TYR A 107 10.22 -6.63 -3.02
C TYR A 107 9.47 -7.78 -3.70
N ARG A 108 8.20 -7.92 -3.33
CA ARG A 108 7.30 -8.88 -3.96
C ARG A 108 6.02 -8.18 -4.36
N PHE A 109 5.53 -8.53 -5.56
CA PHE A 109 4.24 -8.11 -6.06
C PHE A 109 3.32 -9.32 -6.04
N LYS A 110 2.21 -9.22 -5.30
CA LYS A 110 1.39 -10.34 -4.79
C LYS A 110 2.11 -11.10 -3.69
N VAL A 111 1.45 -11.16 -2.53
CA VAL A 111 1.95 -11.93 -1.39
C VAL A 111 0.98 -13.07 -1.13
N ASP A 112 1.53 -14.25 -0.87
CA ASP A 112 0.76 -15.34 -0.29
C ASP A 112 0.29 -14.90 1.10
N LEU A 113 -1.00 -14.55 1.19
CA LEU A 113 -1.61 -14.06 2.42
C LEU A 113 -1.48 -15.07 3.57
N SER A 114 -1.41 -16.37 3.27
CA SER A 114 -1.31 -17.41 4.29
C SER A 114 0.06 -17.39 4.97
N LYS A 115 1.13 -17.33 4.16
CA LYS A 115 2.51 -17.19 4.66
C LYS A 115 2.70 -15.85 5.37
N MET A 116 2.25 -14.77 4.75
CA MET A 116 2.41 -13.45 5.34
C MET A 116 1.65 -13.25 6.65
N ARG A 117 0.46 -13.85 6.82
CA ARG A 117 -0.24 -13.82 8.13
C ARG A 117 0.48 -14.62 9.19
N ALA A 118 1.21 -15.67 8.83
CA ALA A 118 2.05 -16.42 9.75
C ALA A 118 3.31 -15.62 10.13
N ASP A 119 3.85 -14.86 9.17
CA ASP A 119 5.10 -14.11 9.33
C ASP A 119 4.92 -12.73 9.97
N LEU A 120 3.76 -12.09 9.80
CA LEU A 120 3.44 -10.81 10.44
C LEU A 120 3.06 -11.00 11.90
N SER A 121 3.50 -10.09 12.76
CA SER A 121 3.05 -10.07 14.14
C SER A 121 1.52 -9.97 14.22
N LYS A 122 0.94 -10.57 15.27
CA LYS A 122 -0.48 -10.43 15.64
C LYS A 122 -0.89 -8.96 15.91
N CYS A 123 0.03 -7.99 15.78
CA CYS A 123 -0.22 -6.57 15.93
C CYS A 123 -1.02 -5.99 14.76
N ALA A 124 -0.80 -6.48 13.54
CA ALA A 124 -1.43 -5.94 12.35
C ALA A 124 -2.93 -6.27 12.28
N LYS A 125 -3.79 -5.26 12.29
CA LYS A 125 -5.25 -5.43 12.08
C LYS A 125 -5.62 -5.48 10.60
N LYS A 126 -4.85 -4.77 9.78
CA LYS A 126 -5.05 -4.71 8.33
C LYS A 126 -4.16 -5.71 7.65
N ILE A 127 -4.69 -6.32 6.60
CA ILE A 127 -3.99 -7.25 5.72
C ILE A 127 -3.73 -6.50 4.41
N PRO A 128 -2.60 -6.75 3.72
CA PRO A 128 -2.37 -6.22 2.38
C PRO A 128 -3.47 -6.62 1.40
N ASP A 129 -3.67 -5.78 0.38
CA ASP A 129 -4.41 -6.18 -0.81
C ASP A 129 -3.65 -7.33 -1.52
N PRO A 130 -4.23 -8.54 -1.61
CA PRO A 130 -3.57 -9.70 -2.23
C PRO A 130 -3.19 -9.50 -3.69
N ILE A 131 -3.90 -8.62 -4.40
CA ILE A 131 -3.75 -8.44 -5.85
C ILE A 131 -2.80 -7.27 -6.14
N SER A 132 -2.73 -6.28 -5.25
CA SER A 132 -2.14 -4.98 -5.58
C SER A 132 -1.22 -4.36 -4.53
N ALA A 133 -1.07 -4.98 -3.35
CA ALA A 133 -0.14 -4.50 -2.34
C ALA A 133 1.31 -4.71 -2.78
N SER A 134 2.10 -3.65 -2.65
CA SER A 134 3.55 -3.75 -2.64
C SER A 134 4.01 -4.26 -1.29
N TYR A 135 4.84 -5.29 -1.28
CA TYR A 135 5.47 -5.84 -0.10
C TYR A 135 6.99 -5.68 -0.20
N TYR A 136 7.60 -5.17 0.86
CA TYR A 136 9.05 -5.03 1.01
C TYR A 136 9.50 -5.87 2.19
N GLU A 137 10.64 -6.52 2.06
CA GLU A 137 11.35 -7.17 3.16
C GLU A 137 12.84 -6.96 2.97
N GLY A 138 13.59 -6.90 4.06
CA GLY A 138 15.01 -6.63 3.96
C GLY A 138 15.65 -6.33 5.30
N LYS A 139 16.79 -5.65 5.24
CA LYS A 139 17.64 -5.38 6.40
C LYS A 139 18.20 -3.96 6.38
N ILE A 140 18.15 -3.29 7.53
CA ILE A 140 18.65 -1.92 7.76
C ILE A 140 19.49 -1.96 9.03
N ASP A 141 20.78 -1.65 8.94
CA ASP A 141 21.74 -1.67 10.06
C ASP A 141 21.64 -2.94 10.94
N GLY A 142 21.54 -4.11 10.32
CA GLY A 142 21.38 -5.37 11.06
C GLY A 142 19.93 -5.77 11.40
N PHE A 143 18.94 -4.89 11.25
CA PHE A 143 17.55 -5.13 11.65
C PHE A 143 16.70 -5.60 10.46
N ASN A 144 16.05 -6.76 10.62
CA ASN A 144 15.09 -7.23 9.62
C ASN A 144 13.84 -6.37 9.66
N PHE A 145 13.30 -6.05 8.48
CA PHE A 145 12.04 -5.34 8.36
C PHE A 145 11.12 -6.00 7.35
N ARG A 146 9.82 -5.80 7.57
CA ARG A 146 8.73 -6.19 6.66
C ARG A 146 7.80 -5.01 6.47
N SER A 147 7.32 -4.79 5.26
CA SER A 147 6.41 -3.68 4.98
C SER A 147 5.40 -4.04 3.92
N PHE A 148 4.16 -3.56 4.07
CA PHE A 148 3.15 -3.69 3.04
C PHE A 148 2.25 -2.47 2.91
N GLY A 149 1.82 -2.20 1.68
CA GLY A 149 0.76 -1.23 1.41
C GLY A 149 -0.62 -1.80 1.71
N PHE A 150 -1.52 -0.97 2.25
CA PHE A 150 -2.93 -1.31 2.46
C PHE A 150 -3.85 -0.18 1.98
N GLU A 151 -5.08 -0.53 1.62
CA GLU A 151 -6.11 0.46 1.28
C GLU A 151 -6.91 0.87 2.52
N ARG A 152 -7.37 2.12 2.54
CA ARG A 152 -8.29 2.67 3.54
C ARG A 152 -9.71 2.67 3.00
N ASN A 153 -10.66 2.51 3.92
CA ASN A 153 -12.08 2.61 3.60
C ASN A 153 -12.41 4.01 3.04
N ILE A 154 -13.07 4.04 1.89
CA ILE A 154 -13.37 5.25 1.09
C ILE A 154 -14.22 6.25 1.88
N SER A 155 -15.13 5.77 2.73
CA SER A 155 -15.98 6.62 3.57
C SER A 155 -15.18 7.46 4.55
N LEU A 156 -14.10 6.90 5.11
CA LEU A 156 -13.19 7.62 6.01
C LEU A 156 -12.50 8.76 5.26
N ILE A 157 -11.99 8.49 4.06
CA ILE A 157 -11.28 9.48 3.24
C ILE A 157 -12.17 10.68 2.92
N GLN A 158 -13.44 10.45 2.60
CA GLN A 158 -14.40 11.51 2.32
C GLN A 158 -14.63 12.42 3.54
N ALA A 159 -14.67 11.87 4.75
CA ALA A 159 -14.75 12.67 5.97
C ALA A 159 -13.49 13.55 6.16
N TYR A 160 -12.29 13.02 5.90
CA TYR A 160 -11.03 13.78 6.01
C TYR A 160 -10.86 14.84 4.93
N LYS A 161 -11.26 14.55 3.68
CA LYS A 161 -11.26 15.54 2.60
C LYS A 161 -12.10 16.77 2.96
N LYS A 162 -13.22 16.57 3.66
CA LYS A 162 -14.08 17.65 4.14
C LYS A 162 -13.46 18.46 5.29
N GLN A 163 -12.75 17.82 6.22
CA GLN A 163 -12.16 18.49 7.38
C GLN A 163 -10.86 19.24 7.05
N GLU A 164 -9.94 18.63 6.32
CA GLU A 164 -8.59 19.19 6.12
C GLU A 164 -8.37 19.77 4.70
N LYS A 165 -9.41 19.78 3.85
CA LYS A 165 -9.38 20.30 2.45
C LYS A 165 -8.21 19.77 1.61
N LYS A 166 -7.68 18.60 1.93
CA LYS A 166 -6.52 17.98 1.28
C LYS A 166 -6.93 16.74 0.50
N ASN A 167 -6.29 16.52 -0.64
CA ASN A 167 -6.47 15.30 -1.43
C ASN A 167 -5.67 14.16 -0.81
N TYR A 168 -6.29 13.45 0.13
CA TYR A 168 -5.69 12.25 0.71
C TYR A 168 -5.71 11.08 -0.27
N HIS A 169 -4.57 10.39 -0.35
CA HIS A 169 -4.51 9.09 -1.02
C HIS A 169 -5.19 8.02 -0.16
N PRO A 170 -5.93 7.07 -0.77
CA PRO A 170 -6.59 5.98 -0.08
C PRO A 170 -5.64 4.91 0.46
N LYS A 171 -4.34 5.16 0.50
CA LYS A 171 -3.33 4.15 0.79
C LYS A 171 -2.56 4.51 2.06
N GLY A 172 -2.23 3.48 2.83
CA GLY A 172 -1.32 3.55 3.95
C GLY A 172 -0.26 2.46 3.82
N ARG A 173 0.75 2.49 4.67
CA ARG A 173 1.82 1.49 4.71
C ARG A 173 2.02 1.00 6.13
N TYR A 174 2.05 -0.31 6.28
CA TYR A 174 2.49 -0.96 7.51
C TYR A 174 3.97 -1.27 7.39
N ILE A 175 4.71 -1.10 8.48
CA ILE A 175 6.13 -1.42 8.59
C ILE A 175 6.35 -2.08 9.94
N GLU A 176 7.09 -3.19 9.95
CA GLU A 176 7.47 -3.93 11.15
C GLU A 176 8.98 -4.12 11.13
N PHE A 177 9.63 -3.90 12.27
CA PHE A 177 11.02 -4.23 12.50
C PHE A 177 11.14 -5.33 13.55
N ASP A 178 12.00 -6.31 13.27
CA ASP A 178 12.46 -7.29 14.26
C ASP A 178 13.54 -6.62 15.12
N LEU A 179 13.28 -6.45 16.40
CA LEU A 179 14.22 -5.90 17.36
C LEU A 179 15.12 -7.03 17.90
N ASN A 180 16.41 -6.73 18.06
CA ASN A 180 17.38 -7.71 18.56
C ASN A 180 17.19 -8.05 20.04
N LYS A 181 16.45 -7.23 20.79
CA LYS A 181 16.08 -7.45 22.19
C LYS A 181 14.57 -7.37 22.39
N THR A 182 14.11 -8.05 23.42
CA THR A 182 12.72 -7.99 23.86
C THR A 182 12.53 -6.77 24.76
N ASN A 183 11.72 -5.82 24.34
CA ASN A 183 11.26 -4.74 25.22
C ASN A 183 10.48 -5.34 26.39
N GLU A 184 10.85 -4.96 27.61
CA GLU A 184 10.17 -5.38 28.84
C GLU A 184 8.74 -4.84 28.90
N HIS A 185 8.53 -3.63 28.39
CA HIS A 185 7.27 -2.92 28.43
C HIS A 185 6.72 -2.64 27.03
N GLU A 186 5.40 -2.81 26.89
CA GLU A 186 4.69 -2.50 25.66
C GLU A 186 4.29 -1.03 25.61
N LEU A 187 4.54 -0.36 24.48
CA LEU A 187 4.19 1.05 24.25
C LEU A 187 3.34 1.19 22.99
N LEU A 188 2.15 1.75 23.13
CA LEU A 188 1.25 2.05 22.02
C LEU A 188 1.07 3.55 21.87
N ILE A 189 1.34 4.06 20.68
CA ILE A 189 1.14 5.45 20.27
C ILE A 189 0.10 5.45 19.15
N GLU A 190 -1.09 5.98 19.43
CA GLU A 190 -2.18 6.05 18.46
C GLU A 190 -2.65 7.49 18.25
N ARG A 191 -2.97 7.82 17.00
CA ARG A 191 -3.61 9.11 16.70
C ARG A 191 -4.97 9.21 17.40
N LYS A 192 -5.19 10.32 18.12
CA LYS A 192 -6.47 10.64 18.76
C LYS A 192 -7.62 10.75 17.75
N ASN A 193 -8.84 10.47 18.21
CA ASN A 193 -10.09 10.58 17.44
C ASN A 193 -10.14 9.69 16.19
N LYS A 194 -9.47 8.54 16.21
CA LYS A 194 -9.44 7.59 15.09
C LYS A 194 -9.69 6.15 15.50
N PHE A 195 -10.08 5.35 14.51
CA PHE A 195 -10.14 3.91 14.64
C PHE A 195 -8.73 3.35 14.89
N SER A 196 -8.61 2.54 15.94
CA SER A 196 -7.39 1.79 16.22
C SER A 196 -7.01 0.91 15.02
N LEU A 197 -5.74 0.99 14.66
CA LEU A 197 -5.13 0.31 13.51
C LEU A 197 -4.40 -0.97 13.90
N PHE A 198 -4.12 -1.11 15.18
CA PHE A 198 -3.65 -2.34 15.75
C PHE A 198 -4.84 -3.20 16.18
N ASN A 199 -4.62 -4.51 16.30
CA ASN A 199 -5.60 -5.37 16.94
C ASN A 199 -5.85 -4.88 18.37
N LYS A 200 -7.04 -5.11 18.94
CA LYS A 200 -7.45 -4.48 20.21
C LYS A 200 -6.38 -4.71 21.30
N VAL A 201 -5.61 -3.68 21.59
CA VAL A 201 -4.57 -3.62 22.62
C VAL A 201 -5.14 -2.81 23.77
N ASN A 202 -5.25 -3.43 24.95
CA ASN A 202 -5.71 -2.77 26.17
C ASN A 202 -4.52 -2.62 27.11
N LEU A 203 -3.82 -1.48 27.04
CA LEU A 203 -2.74 -1.15 27.95
C LEU A 203 -3.30 -0.24 29.07
N PRO A 204 -2.95 -0.51 30.35
CA PRO A 204 -3.62 0.08 31.51
C PRO A 204 -3.30 1.57 31.72
N ASN A 205 -2.09 2.02 31.37
CA ASN A 205 -1.59 3.33 31.77
C ASN A 205 -1.54 4.27 30.56
N GLU A 206 -2.01 5.50 30.73
CA GLU A 206 -1.88 6.57 29.73
C GLU A 206 -0.80 7.55 30.19
N ALA A 207 0.08 7.94 29.27
CA ALA A 207 1.14 8.92 29.52
C ALA A 207 0.94 10.18 28.67
N ILE A 208 1.31 11.32 29.25
CA ILE A 208 1.25 12.63 28.60
C ILE A 208 2.69 13.14 28.49
N SER A 209 3.16 13.37 27.26
CA SER A 209 4.51 13.91 27.03
C SER A 209 4.60 15.40 27.39
N GLU A 210 5.79 15.98 27.41
CA GLU A 210 5.94 17.44 27.53
C GLU A 210 5.55 18.20 26.25
N SER A 211 5.51 17.50 25.11
CA SER A 211 5.20 18.11 23.81
C SER A 211 3.69 18.29 23.63
N ILE A 212 3.22 19.54 23.77
CA ILE A 212 1.81 19.92 23.56
C ILE A 212 1.35 19.49 22.16
N LYS A 213 2.12 19.80 21.11
CA LYS A 213 1.83 19.44 19.72
C LYS A 213 1.67 17.93 19.53
N PHE A 214 2.48 17.12 20.20
CA PHE A 214 2.37 15.68 20.15
C PHE A 214 1.10 15.19 20.85
N ASN A 215 0.83 15.68 22.06
CA ASN A 215 -0.33 15.28 22.85
C ASN A 215 -1.66 15.71 22.22
N GLU A 216 -1.69 16.79 21.44
CA GLU A 216 -2.88 17.17 20.65
C GLU A 216 -3.23 16.12 19.60
N LEU A 217 -2.22 15.46 19.02
CA LEU A 217 -2.37 14.54 17.90
C LEU A 217 -2.43 13.08 18.34
N TYR A 218 -1.71 12.71 19.38
CA TYR A 218 -1.48 11.31 19.76
C TYR A 218 -1.86 11.04 21.21
N LYS A 219 -2.32 9.82 21.44
CA LYS A 219 -2.54 9.20 22.75
C LYS A 219 -1.49 8.11 22.93
N VAL A 220 -0.84 8.10 24.10
CA VAL A 220 0.19 7.11 24.44
C VAL A 220 -0.32 6.24 25.57
N THR A 221 -0.28 4.93 25.38
CA THR A 221 -0.65 3.95 26.41
C THR A 221 0.41 2.89 26.57
N SER A 222 0.61 2.40 27.79
CA SER A 222 1.69 1.49 28.17
C SER A 222 1.25 0.53 29.28
N ASP A 223 1.94 -0.61 29.39
CA ASP A 223 1.82 -1.51 30.56
C ASP A 223 2.69 -1.08 31.74
N ALA A 224 3.66 -0.19 31.52
CA ALA A 224 4.51 0.37 32.54
C ALA A 224 3.85 1.55 33.26
N GLU A 225 4.35 1.88 34.46
CA GLU A 225 4.02 3.12 35.15
C GLU A 225 4.30 4.36 34.27
N PRO A 226 3.59 5.49 34.43
CA PRO A 226 3.75 6.66 33.58
C PRO A 226 5.18 7.19 33.48
N TYR A 227 5.95 7.17 34.58
CA TYR A 227 7.35 7.61 34.58
C TYR A 227 8.24 6.74 33.68
N VAL A 228 8.11 5.42 33.78
CA VAL A 228 8.84 4.47 32.92
C VAL A 228 8.39 4.62 31.47
N THR A 229 7.08 4.81 31.26
CA THR A 229 6.51 5.07 29.92
C THR A 229 7.14 6.28 29.24
N LEU A 230 7.40 7.36 29.98
CA LEU A 230 8.05 8.56 29.46
C LEU A 230 9.54 8.36 29.13
N GLN A 231 10.22 7.42 29.79
CA GLN A 231 11.59 7.04 29.41
C GLN A 231 11.61 6.30 28.07
N ILE A 232 10.62 5.42 27.85
CA ILE A 232 10.46 4.69 26.57
C ILE A 232 9.99 5.64 25.47
N LEU A 233 9.05 6.55 25.78
CA LEU A 233 8.62 7.65 24.92
C LEU A 233 9.68 8.76 24.88
N SER A 234 10.86 8.40 24.40
CA SER A 234 12.02 9.27 24.35
C SER A 234 11.78 10.52 23.49
N THR A 235 12.48 11.59 23.83
CA THR A 235 12.48 12.83 23.06
C THR A 235 12.77 12.61 21.56
N PRO A 236 13.77 11.79 21.16
CA PRO A 236 13.98 11.43 19.76
C PRO A 236 12.78 10.77 19.08
N LEU A 237 12.05 9.87 19.76
CA LEU A 237 10.87 9.22 19.19
C LEU A 237 9.74 10.22 18.95
N ILE A 238 9.49 11.12 19.90
CA ILE A 238 8.47 12.17 19.76
C ILE A 238 8.81 13.08 18.58
N TYR A 239 10.05 13.58 18.52
CA TYR A 239 10.48 14.46 17.43
C TYR A 239 10.47 13.74 16.09
N GLY A 240 10.94 12.51 16.02
CA GLY A 240 10.92 11.70 14.81
C GLY A 240 9.52 11.47 14.27
N ILE A 241 8.52 11.22 15.13
CA ILE A 241 7.11 11.10 14.71
C ILE A 241 6.58 12.42 14.14
N ILE A 242 6.93 13.55 14.75
CA ILE A 242 6.53 14.88 14.26
C ILE A 242 7.21 15.20 12.93
N GLU A 243 8.50 14.91 12.78
CA GLU A 243 9.26 15.16 11.56
C GLU A 243 8.76 14.29 10.40
N LEU A 244 8.48 13.01 10.66
CA LEU A 244 7.83 12.11 9.69
C LEU A 244 6.47 12.63 9.26
N HIS A 245 5.69 13.18 10.20
CA HIS A 245 4.41 13.81 9.88
C HIS A 245 4.57 14.98 8.93
N GLU A 246 5.56 15.84 9.14
CA GLU A 246 5.83 17.01 8.29
C GLU A 246 6.37 16.62 6.91
N MET A 247 7.34 15.70 6.87
CA MET A 247 8.00 15.25 5.64
C MET A 247 7.04 14.56 4.67
N TYR A 248 6.17 13.68 5.19
CA TYR A 248 5.27 12.86 4.37
C TYR A 248 3.82 13.35 4.39
N LYS A 249 3.52 14.41 5.15
CA LYS A 249 2.15 14.92 5.38
C LYS A 249 1.18 13.82 5.84
N GLY A 250 1.70 12.80 6.52
CA GLY A 250 0.98 11.61 6.98
C GLY A 250 1.10 11.42 8.48
N TYR A 251 0.48 10.39 9.05
CA TYR A 251 0.45 10.17 10.50
C TYR A 251 1.02 8.80 10.83
N VAL A 252 1.79 8.73 11.91
CA VAL A 252 2.44 7.49 12.35
C VAL A 252 1.76 7.02 13.63
N SER A 253 1.13 5.87 13.58
CA SER A 253 0.78 5.12 14.80
C SER A 253 1.85 4.05 15.02
N ALA A 254 2.35 3.92 16.24
CA ALA A 254 3.43 3.01 16.60
C ALA A 254 2.99 2.05 17.70
N TYR A 255 3.47 0.83 17.66
CA TYR A 255 3.29 -0.17 18.72
C TYR A 255 4.59 -0.94 18.91
N PHE A 256 5.25 -0.68 20.03
CA PHE A 256 6.41 -1.42 20.48
C PHE A 256 5.92 -2.58 21.34
N LYS A 257 6.15 -3.79 20.86
CA LYS A 257 5.66 -5.02 21.48
C LYS A 257 6.81 -6.01 21.54
N LYS A 258 7.35 -6.27 22.74
CA LYS A 258 8.41 -7.27 22.92
C LYS A 258 9.57 -7.04 21.94
N ASP A 259 9.85 -8.01 21.09
CA ASP A 259 10.89 -8.03 20.06
C ASP A 259 10.48 -7.36 18.74
N LYS A 260 9.43 -6.55 18.73
CA LYS A 260 8.88 -5.95 17.51
C LYS A 260 8.58 -4.47 17.69
N ALA A 261 8.91 -3.67 16.68
CA ALA A 261 8.41 -2.31 16.51
C ALA A 261 7.51 -2.24 15.28
N CYS A 262 6.22 -2.01 15.51
CA CYS A 262 5.19 -2.02 14.47
C CYS A 262 4.69 -0.60 14.21
N PHE A 263 4.55 -0.23 12.94
CA PHE A 263 4.17 1.11 12.53
C PHE A 263 3.09 1.07 11.46
N TYR A 264 2.07 1.91 11.65
CA TYR A 264 1.10 2.24 10.61
C TYR A 264 1.34 3.68 10.19
N PHE A 265 1.71 3.86 8.91
CA PHE A 265 1.84 5.16 8.28
C PHE A 265 0.60 5.44 7.43
N ASP A 266 -0.16 6.46 7.78
CA ASP A 266 -1.43 6.79 7.13
C ASP A 266 -1.45 8.17 6.50
N TYR A 267 -2.37 8.35 5.55
CA TYR A 267 -2.69 9.66 4.95
C TYR A 267 -1.50 10.36 4.31
N TYR A 268 -0.45 9.62 3.99
CA TYR A 268 0.76 10.22 3.50
C TYR A 268 0.62 10.63 2.04
N VAL A 269 1.01 11.86 1.76
CA VAL A 269 0.86 12.51 0.47
C VAL A 269 2.21 12.44 -0.21
N THR A 270 2.52 11.31 -0.83
CA THR A 270 3.68 11.20 -1.74
C THR A 270 3.37 11.70 -3.14
N ASP A 271 2.10 12.08 -3.42
CA ASP A 271 1.56 12.35 -4.76
C ASP A 271 1.78 11.18 -5.76
N PHE A 272 2.21 10.03 -5.23
CA PHE A 272 2.58 8.86 -5.99
C PHE A 272 1.42 7.88 -6.04
N TYR A 273 0.98 7.57 -7.25
CA TYR A 273 0.06 6.48 -7.51
C TYR A 273 0.37 5.86 -8.86
N TYR A 274 0.26 4.55 -8.96
CA TYR A 274 0.44 3.86 -10.23
C TYR A 274 -0.64 4.21 -11.23
N SER A 275 -0.24 4.77 -12.37
CA SER A 275 -1.15 5.06 -13.47
C SER A 275 -0.49 4.77 -14.81
N LEU A 276 -1.21 4.06 -15.68
CA LEU A 276 -0.83 3.89 -17.07
C LEU A 276 -1.03 5.18 -17.88
N ALA A 277 -1.91 6.08 -17.43
CA ALA A 277 -2.16 7.36 -18.09
C ALA A 277 -1.11 8.42 -17.74
N LYS A 278 -0.52 8.38 -16.53
CA LYS A 278 0.52 9.32 -16.11
C LYS A 278 1.87 8.97 -16.78
N LYS A 279 2.48 9.93 -17.48
CA LYS A 279 3.83 9.77 -18.03
C LYS A 279 4.83 9.62 -16.89
N VAL A 280 5.83 8.75 -17.08
CA VAL A 280 6.94 8.66 -16.14
C VAL A 280 7.92 9.78 -16.45
N ASP A 281 8.17 10.63 -15.46
CA ASP A 281 9.18 11.70 -15.49
C ASP A 281 10.03 11.64 -14.21
N TYR A 282 11.06 12.47 -14.13
CA TYR A 282 11.97 12.47 -13.00
C TYR A 282 11.26 12.75 -11.67
N ASN A 283 10.33 13.71 -11.65
CA ASN A 283 9.56 14.06 -10.45
C ASN A 283 8.73 12.87 -9.96
N TYR A 284 8.10 12.14 -10.86
CA TYR A 284 7.34 10.94 -10.53
C TYR A 284 8.23 9.80 -10.01
N VAL A 285 9.46 9.68 -10.52
CA VAL A 285 10.47 8.76 -9.97
C VAL A 285 10.92 9.19 -8.58
N MET A 286 11.12 10.48 -8.34
CA MET A 286 11.48 10.99 -7.00
C MET A 286 10.34 10.81 -5.99
N GLN A 287 9.09 10.99 -6.41
CA GLN A 287 7.91 10.65 -5.60
C GLN A 287 7.91 9.16 -5.23
N PHE A 288 8.26 8.28 -6.17
CA PHE A 288 8.41 6.85 -5.89
C PHE A 288 9.61 6.55 -4.98
N LYS A 289 10.71 7.28 -5.09
CA LYS A 289 11.86 7.13 -4.18
C LYS A 289 11.44 7.32 -2.73
N GLN A 290 10.56 8.28 -2.44
CA GLN A 290 10.02 8.49 -1.08
C GLN A 290 9.23 7.28 -0.57
N GLU A 291 8.50 6.57 -1.44
CA GLU A 291 7.83 5.31 -1.08
C GLU A 291 8.82 4.18 -0.75
N VAL A 292 9.92 4.11 -1.51
CA VAL A 292 10.97 3.11 -1.32
C VAL A 292 11.77 3.38 -0.05
N LEU A 293 12.03 4.66 0.28
CA LEU A 293 12.82 5.05 1.44
C LEU A 293 12.02 5.20 2.73
N LEU A 294 10.69 5.10 2.69
CA LEU A 294 9.86 5.28 3.89
C LEU A 294 10.26 4.33 5.05
N PRO A 295 10.51 3.02 4.85
CA PRO A 295 11.02 2.15 5.92
C PRO A 295 12.35 2.64 6.50
N TYR A 296 13.31 3.00 5.66
CA TYR A 296 14.61 3.53 6.09
C TYR A 296 14.49 4.85 6.87
N ASN A 297 13.72 5.80 6.36
CA ASN A 297 13.53 7.09 7.03
C ASN A 297 12.82 6.93 8.37
N LEU A 298 11.86 6.00 8.47
CA LEU A 298 11.23 5.66 9.73
C LEU A 298 12.23 5.01 10.70
N PHE A 299 13.06 4.08 10.23
CA PHE A 299 14.09 3.43 11.04
C PHE A 299 15.07 4.45 11.64
N LYS A 300 15.61 5.34 10.81
CA LYS A 300 16.60 6.35 11.22
C LYS A 300 15.99 7.44 12.11
N LEU A 301 14.85 8.03 11.72
CA LEU A 301 14.27 9.15 12.46
C LEU A 301 13.68 8.75 13.81
N LEU A 302 13.18 7.52 13.93
CA LEU A 302 12.64 7.01 15.20
C LEU A 302 13.71 6.35 16.07
N TYR A 303 14.98 6.35 15.64
CA TYR A 303 16.10 5.72 16.35
C TYR A 303 15.80 4.28 16.77
N ILE A 304 15.30 3.46 15.84
CA ILE A 304 14.87 2.08 16.14
C ILE A 304 16.01 1.24 16.74
N GLU A 305 17.25 1.50 16.34
CA GLU A 305 18.44 0.89 16.94
C GLU A 305 18.54 1.13 18.45
N TYR A 306 18.20 2.33 18.95
CA TYR A 306 18.20 2.64 20.38
C TYR A 306 17.28 1.71 21.17
N TYR A 307 16.11 1.40 20.60
CA TYR A 307 15.13 0.46 21.18
C TYR A 307 15.55 -1.00 21.15
N SER A 308 16.73 -1.30 20.59
CA SER A 308 17.34 -2.63 20.63
C SER A 308 18.51 -2.75 21.60
N HIS A 309 19.07 -1.62 22.05
CA HIS A 309 20.23 -1.61 22.95
C HIS A 309 19.86 -1.20 24.37
N THR A 310 18.89 -0.29 24.49
CA THR A 310 18.48 0.37 25.73
C THR A 310 17.06 -0.07 26.06
N LEU A 311 17.01 -1.12 26.89
CA LEU A 311 16.01 -1.51 27.89
C LEU A 311 16.43 -2.92 28.33
#